data_AF-A0AAI9X217-F1
#
_entry.id   AF-A0AAI9X217-F1
#
_cell.length_a   1.000
_cell.length_b   1.000
_cell.length_c   1.000
_cell.angle_alpha   90.00
_cell.angle_beta   90.00
_cell.angle_gamma   90.00
#
_symmetry.space_group_name_H-M   'P 1'
#
loop_
_entity.id
_entity.type
_entity.pdbx_description
1 polymer ?
#
loop_
_entity_poly.entity_id
_entity_poly.type
_entity_poly.pdbx_seq_one_letter_code
_entity_poly.pdbx_strand_id
1 'polypeptide(L)'
;MNPTLNGLPWPTKHLHTTTRNGSTWGYVIYRTTYTPHSNAVFLRIIDLLNSYMKHGLYSESVFSGNNTPINTDLTSYHEIWAQHRSIVMNHPKFEGASMDSIRAHFRRWVDVQEDQGLSTQYHMCMVIDEESLQTLLDAPSPQERSAEKVIDPMRYVKVIPLVPDSDDEFDGFMGG
;
A
#
# COMPACT_ATOMS: atom_id res chain seq x y z
N MET A 1 23.11 17.85 -5.90
CA MET A 1 22.76 16.47 -6.31
C MET A 1 23.25 15.54 -5.23
N ASN A 2 22.35 14.84 -4.51
CA ASN A 2 22.74 13.92 -3.44
C ASN A 2 23.14 12.56 -4.05
N PRO A 3 24.38 12.08 -3.82
CA PRO A 3 24.88 10.83 -4.42
C PRO A 3 24.24 9.55 -3.87
N THR A 4 23.38 9.64 -2.85
CA THR A 4 22.77 8.49 -2.13
C THR A 4 21.55 7.86 -2.80
N LEU A 5 20.96 8.50 -3.82
CA LEU A 5 19.73 8.04 -4.49
C LEU A 5 19.96 7.12 -5.71
N ASN A 6 21.22 6.85 -6.07
CA ASN A 6 21.55 6.10 -7.28
C ASN A 6 21.49 4.56 -7.11
N GLY A 7 21.37 4.06 -5.88
CA GLY A 7 21.29 2.63 -5.56
C GLY A 7 19.91 2.13 -5.14
N LEU A 8 18.88 2.99 -5.11
CA LEU A 8 17.52 2.59 -4.75
C LEU A 8 16.74 2.13 -5.98
N PRO A 9 15.90 1.08 -5.87
CA PRO A 9 14.93 0.73 -6.91
C PRO A 9 14.06 1.94 -7.28
N TRP A 10 13.60 1.99 -8.53
CA TRP A 10 12.77 3.10 -9.03
C TRP A 10 11.54 3.41 -8.14
N PRO A 11 10.79 2.40 -7.63
CA PRO A 11 9.67 2.66 -6.71
C PRO A 11 10.10 3.34 -5.41
N THR A 12 11.18 2.86 -4.78
CA THR A 12 11.72 3.42 -3.54
C THR A 12 12.27 4.83 -3.74
N LYS A 13 12.94 5.07 -4.87
CA LYS A 13 13.47 6.39 -5.26
C LYS A 13 12.33 7.39 -5.48
N HIS A 14 11.26 6.97 -6.15
CA HIS A 14 10.06 7.78 -6.38
C HIS A 14 9.38 8.14 -5.04
N LEU A 15 9.18 7.15 -4.16
CA LEU A 15 8.64 7.37 -2.82
C LEU A 15 9.52 8.31 -1.99
N HIS A 16 10.84 8.16 -2.04
CA HIS A 16 11.78 9.05 -1.35
C HIS A 16 11.72 10.49 -1.88
N THR A 17 11.58 10.68 -3.19
CA THR A 17 11.48 12.03 -3.77
C THR A 17 10.17 12.72 -3.39
N THR A 18 9.06 11.97 -3.34
CA THR A 18 7.75 12.52 -2.98
C THR A 18 7.66 12.86 -1.49
N THR A 19 8.19 11.99 -0.63
CA THR A 19 8.23 12.20 0.82
C THR A 19 9.13 13.37 1.24
N ARG A 20 10.24 13.61 0.53
CA ARG A 20 11.12 14.76 0.84
C ARG A 20 10.46 16.13 0.67
N ASN A 21 9.38 16.22 -0.12
CA ASN A 21 8.59 17.44 -0.27
C ASN A 21 7.57 17.65 0.88
N GLY A 22 7.64 16.84 1.95
CA GLY A 22 6.74 16.92 3.10
C GLY A 22 5.43 16.16 2.92
N SER A 23 5.29 15.37 1.85
CA SER A 23 4.11 14.57 1.56
C SER A 23 4.17 13.21 2.27
N THR A 24 3.08 12.82 2.93
CA THR A 24 2.96 11.48 3.53
C THR A 24 2.64 10.42 2.50
N TRP A 25 3.00 9.16 2.76
CA TRP A 25 2.65 8.03 1.88
C TRP A 25 2.01 6.84 2.57
N GLY A 26 1.25 6.06 1.81
CA GLY A 26 0.50 4.93 2.32
C GLY A 26 -0.75 4.70 1.49
N TYR A 27 -1.60 3.79 1.96
CA TYR A 27 -2.83 3.44 1.25
C TYR A 27 -4.03 4.17 1.82
N VAL A 28 -5.02 4.41 0.96
CA VAL A 28 -6.39 4.66 1.41
C VAL A 28 -7.05 3.31 1.63
N ILE A 29 -7.50 3.06 2.86
CA ILE A 29 -8.06 1.78 3.28
C ILE A 29 -9.52 1.99 3.68
N TYR A 30 -10.44 1.43 2.91
CA TYR A 30 -11.87 1.43 3.20
C TYR A 30 -12.23 0.24 4.06
N ARG A 31 -12.99 0.51 5.13
CA ARG A 31 -13.61 -0.54 5.94
C ARG A 31 -15.08 -0.65 5.57
N THR A 32 -15.50 -1.85 5.17
CA THR A 32 -16.90 -2.11 4.76
C THR A 32 -17.62 -3.15 5.61
N THR A 33 -16.97 -3.69 6.65
CA THR A 33 -17.59 -4.57 7.67
C THR A 33 -17.54 -3.94 9.06
N TYR A 34 -18.65 -3.98 9.80
CA TYR A 34 -18.81 -3.37 11.13
C TYR A 34 -19.39 -4.34 12.19
N THR A 35 -19.29 -5.64 11.95
CA THR A 35 -19.69 -6.68 12.91
C THR A 35 -18.95 -6.54 14.27
N PRO A 36 -19.51 -7.04 15.39
CA PRO A 36 -18.81 -7.02 16.68
C PRO A 36 -17.42 -7.68 16.63
N HIS A 37 -17.30 -8.77 15.86
CA HIS A 37 -16.04 -9.45 15.64
C HIS A 37 -15.06 -8.57 14.86
N SER A 38 -15.47 -8.02 13.71
CA SER A 38 -14.61 -7.12 12.92
C SER A 38 -14.14 -5.91 13.72
N ASN A 39 -15.01 -5.31 14.55
CA ASN A 39 -14.65 -4.18 15.41
C ASN A 39 -13.53 -4.52 16.39
N ALA A 40 -13.53 -5.73 16.94
CA ALA A 40 -12.51 -6.16 17.91
C ALA A 40 -11.13 -6.37 17.27
N VAL A 41 -11.08 -6.71 15.97
CA VAL A 41 -9.85 -7.15 15.31
C VAL A 41 -9.35 -6.21 14.21
N PHE A 42 -10.16 -5.24 13.76
CA PHE A 42 -9.83 -4.40 12.62
C PHE A 42 -8.51 -3.63 12.79
N LEU A 43 -8.23 -3.07 13.97
CA LEU A 43 -6.96 -2.39 14.21
C LEU A 43 -5.74 -3.32 14.07
N ARG A 44 -5.87 -4.57 14.52
CA ARG A 44 -4.83 -5.60 14.34
C ARG A 44 -4.58 -5.90 12.87
N ILE A 45 -5.62 -5.89 12.04
CA ILE A 45 -5.49 -6.05 10.58
C ILE A 45 -4.74 -4.87 9.96
N ILE A 46 -5.00 -3.64 10.40
CA ILE A 46 -4.26 -2.46 9.93
C ILE A 46 -2.78 -2.55 10.32
N ASP A 47 -2.48 -2.96 11.56
CA ASP A 47 -1.09 -3.16 12.00
C ASP A 47 -0.38 -4.25 11.19
N LEU A 48 -1.08 -5.34 10.90
CA LEU A 48 -0.58 -6.42 10.06
C LEU A 48 -0.25 -5.90 8.64
N LEU A 49 -1.16 -5.17 8.00
CA LEU A 49 -0.92 -4.59 6.67
C LEU A 49 0.27 -3.64 6.69
N ASN A 50 0.38 -2.78 7.71
CA ASN A 50 1.53 -1.89 7.88
C ASN A 50 2.83 -2.69 8.05
N SER A 51 2.80 -3.82 8.75
CA SER A 51 3.97 -4.69 8.90
C SER A 51 4.40 -5.29 7.56
N TYR A 52 3.46 -5.69 6.70
CA TYR A 52 3.75 -6.17 5.35
C TYR A 52 4.33 -5.08 4.45
N MET A 53 3.77 -3.87 4.50
CA MET A 53 4.31 -2.73 3.75
C MET A 53 5.73 -2.39 4.20
N LYS A 54 5.96 -2.37 5.53
CA LYS A 54 7.30 -2.18 6.09
C LYS A 54 8.24 -3.28 5.61
N HIS A 55 7.85 -4.54 5.74
CA HIS A 55 8.68 -5.65 5.29
C HIS A 55 9.02 -5.54 3.79
N GLY A 56 8.05 -5.20 2.94
CA GLY A 56 8.27 -4.96 1.51
C GLY A 56 9.33 -3.88 1.28
N LEU A 57 9.14 -2.70 1.89
CA LEU A 57 10.08 -1.57 1.78
C LEU A 57 11.51 -1.95 2.20
N TYR A 58 11.66 -2.65 3.33
CA TYR A 58 12.99 -3.03 3.83
C TYR A 58 13.58 -4.24 3.09
N SER A 59 12.76 -5.14 2.53
CA SER A 59 13.27 -6.27 1.74
C SER A 59 13.99 -5.81 0.47
N GLU A 60 13.57 -4.70 -0.13
CA GLU A 60 14.25 -4.09 -1.29
C GLU A 60 15.70 -3.68 -0.97
N SER A 61 15.99 -3.31 0.27
CA SER A 61 17.34 -2.94 0.71
C SER A 61 18.33 -4.11 0.71
N VAL A 62 17.82 -5.36 0.76
CA VAL A 62 18.61 -6.59 0.85
C VAL A 62 18.89 -7.18 -0.55
N PHE A 63 18.03 -6.93 -1.54
CA PHE A 63 18.11 -7.53 -2.88
C PHE A 63 18.73 -6.63 -3.97
N SER A 64 19.29 -5.47 -3.60
CA SER A 64 19.94 -4.56 -4.56
C SER A 64 21.27 -5.11 -5.12
N GLY A 65 21.16 -6.05 -6.07
CA GLY A 65 21.94 -6.15 -7.30
C GLY A 65 23.40 -6.62 -7.25
N ASN A 66 24.18 -6.35 -6.20
CA ASN A 66 25.58 -6.76 -6.15
C ASN A 66 25.86 -7.53 -4.85
N ASN A 67 26.49 -8.70 -4.97
CA ASN A 67 26.93 -9.57 -3.86
C ASN A 67 28.00 -8.94 -2.95
N THR A 68 28.19 -7.63 -3.01
CA THR A 68 28.87 -6.86 -1.99
C THR A 68 27.83 -6.41 -0.97
N PRO A 69 28.03 -6.62 0.34
CA PRO A 69 27.23 -5.97 1.36
C PRO A 69 27.52 -4.47 1.24
N ILE A 70 26.78 -3.79 0.36
CA ILE A 70 26.70 -2.35 0.39
C ILE A 70 26.13 -2.07 1.77
N ASN A 71 26.83 -1.27 2.54
CA ASN A 71 26.27 -0.58 3.68
C ASN A 71 25.19 0.35 3.10
N THR A 72 24.07 -0.25 2.69
CA THR A 72 22.94 0.44 2.09
C THR A 72 22.44 1.30 3.21
N ASP A 73 22.62 2.60 3.08
CA ASP A 73 22.26 3.57 4.08
C ASP A 73 20.75 3.43 4.38
N LEU A 74 20.45 2.69 5.45
CA LEU A 74 19.07 2.43 5.89
C LEU A 74 18.39 3.73 6.30
N THR A 75 19.15 4.82 6.50
CA THR A 75 18.62 6.16 6.77
C THR A 75 17.56 6.56 5.74
N SER A 76 17.79 6.31 4.45
CA SER A 76 16.79 6.63 3.41
C SER A 76 15.50 5.83 3.59
N TYR A 77 15.59 4.54 3.94
CA TYR A 77 14.41 3.70 4.20
C TYR A 77 13.69 4.09 5.49
N HIS A 78 14.43 4.49 6.54
CA HIS A 78 13.87 5.03 7.77
C HIS A 78 13.16 6.37 7.55
N GLU A 79 13.73 7.27 6.75
CA GLU A 79 13.12 8.55 6.39
C GLU A 79 11.84 8.35 5.58
N ILE A 80 11.84 7.42 4.61
CA ILE A 80 10.63 7.03 3.88
C ILE A 80 9.61 6.50 4.88
N TRP A 81 9.94 5.48 5.68
CA TRP A 81 9.00 4.88 6.62
C TRP A 81 8.47 5.87 7.67
N ALA A 82 9.27 6.84 8.11
CA ALA A 82 8.83 7.87 9.06
C ALA A 82 7.67 8.71 8.53
N GLN A 83 7.51 8.81 7.20
CA GLN A 83 6.44 9.53 6.54
C GLN A 83 5.26 8.63 6.12
N HIS A 84 5.30 7.35 6.52
CA HIS A 84 4.22 6.42 6.25
C HIS A 84 2.97 6.77 7.08
N ARG A 85 1.89 7.11 6.39
CA ARG A 85 0.56 7.41 6.93
C ARG A 85 -0.54 6.92 5.98
N SER A 86 -1.03 5.72 6.24
CA SER A 86 -2.25 5.20 5.61
C SER A 86 -3.49 5.93 6.12
N ILE A 87 -4.45 6.20 5.24
CA ILE A 87 -5.72 6.87 5.55
C ILE A 87 -6.80 5.80 5.67
N VAL A 88 -7.37 5.66 6.86
CA VAL A 88 -8.41 4.67 7.12
C VAL A 88 -9.79 5.33 7.05
N MET A 89 -10.57 4.96 6.03
CA MET A 89 -11.96 5.37 5.83
C MET A 89 -12.89 4.47 6.66
N ASN A 90 -12.90 4.70 7.98
CA ASN A 90 -13.69 3.96 8.97
C ASN A 90 -14.96 4.73 9.33
N HIS A 91 -16.02 4.59 8.51
CA HIS A 91 -17.32 5.20 8.77
C HIS A 91 -18.43 4.20 8.43
N PRO A 92 -19.46 4.03 9.29
CA PRO A 92 -20.57 3.10 9.05
C PRO A 92 -21.34 3.30 7.73
N LYS A 93 -21.14 4.43 7.04
CA LYS A 93 -21.76 4.71 5.73
C LYS A 93 -21.22 3.79 4.63
N PHE A 94 -20.08 3.14 4.89
CA PHE A 94 -19.44 2.19 3.99
C PHE A 94 -19.81 0.74 4.31
N GLU A 95 -20.64 0.49 5.33
CA GLU A 95 -21.08 -0.86 5.66
C GLU A 95 -21.79 -1.51 4.48
N GLY A 96 -21.26 -2.66 4.01
CA GLY A 96 -21.80 -3.36 2.86
C GLY A 96 -21.72 -2.60 1.53
N ALA A 97 -20.93 -1.52 1.46
CA ALA A 97 -20.79 -0.73 0.24
C ALA A 97 -20.20 -1.56 -0.91
N SER A 98 -20.79 -1.44 -2.10
CA SER A 98 -20.27 -2.10 -3.29
C SER A 98 -18.94 -1.50 -3.74
N MET A 99 -18.14 -2.28 -4.47
CA MET A 99 -16.87 -1.84 -5.07
C MET A 99 -17.07 -0.58 -5.92
N ASP A 100 -18.15 -0.48 -6.70
CA ASP A 100 -18.43 0.70 -7.53
C ASP A 100 -18.73 1.94 -6.69
N SER A 101 -19.43 1.76 -5.56
CA SER A 101 -19.72 2.86 -4.63
C SER A 101 -18.43 3.37 -3.96
N ILE A 102 -17.54 2.45 -3.56
CA ILE A 102 -16.23 2.81 -3.03
C ILE A 102 -15.37 3.50 -4.09
N ARG A 103 -15.34 2.99 -5.33
CA ARG A 103 -14.61 3.61 -6.45
C ARG A 103 -15.08 5.04 -6.71
N ALA A 104 -16.39 5.25 -6.78
CA ALA A 104 -16.97 6.58 -6.99
C ALA A 104 -16.63 7.55 -5.84
N HIS A 105 -16.72 7.08 -4.59
CA HIS A 105 -16.34 7.88 -3.43
C HIS A 105 -14.83 8.19 -3.44
N PHE A 106 -13.99 7.20 -3.75
CA PHE A 106 -12.55 7.36 -3.78
C PHE A 106 -12.10 8.38 -4.81
N ARG A 107 -12.64 8.34 -6.04
CA ARG A 107 -12.37 9.36 -7.08
C ARG A 107 -12.70 10.76 -6.58
N ARG A 108 -13.92 10.95 -6.09
CA ARG A 108 -14.35 12.26 -5.56
C ARG A 108 -13.47 12.74 -4.40
N TRP A 109 -13.07 11.81 -3.53
CA TRP A 109 -12.21 12.14 -2.41
C TRP A 109 -10.81 12.57 -2.89
N VAL A 110 -10.24 11.89 -3.88
CA VAL A 110 -8.97 12.26 -4.52
C VAL A 110 -9.06 13.66 -5.15
N ASP A 111 -10.09 13.94 -5.95
CA ASP A 111 -10.30 15.26 -6.55
C ASP A 111 -10.31 16.38 -5.49
N VAL A 112 -10.99 16.14 -4.36
CA VAL A 112 -11.05 17.10 -3.24
C VAL A 112 -9.69 17.28 -2.56
N GLN A 113 -8.84 16.26 -2.51
CA GLN A 113 -7.48 16.39 -1.98
C GLN A 113 -6.59 17.19 -2.94
N GLU A 114 -6.70 16.95 -4.25
CA GLU A 114 -5.97 17.71 -5.28
C GLU A 114 -6.34 19.20 -5.24
N ASP A 115 -7.63 19.51 -5.12
CA ASP A 115 -8.14 20.88 -4.98
C ASP A 115 -7.58 21.59 -3.72
N GLN A 116 -7.23 20.82 -2.68
CA GLN A 116 -6.60 21.32 -1.45
C GLN A 116 -5.08 21.47 -1.59
N GLY A 117 -4.51 21.23 -2.78
CA GLY A 117 -3.08 21.32 -3.05
C GLY A 117 -2.27 20.15 -2.50
N LEU A 118 -2.93 19.05 -2.11
CA LEU A 118 -2.25 17.81 -1.76
C LEU A 118 -1.98 17.03 -3.05
N SER A 119 -0.71 16.83 -3.39
CA SER A 119 -0.34 15.94 -4.49
C SER A 119 -0.82 14.52 -4.18
N THR A 120 -1.91 14.07 -4.82
CA THR A 120 -2.48 12.75 -4.57
C THR A 120 -1.71 11.68 -5.32
N GLN A 121 -0.65 11.21 -4.68
CA GLN A 121 0.02 9.93 -4.94
C GLN A 121 -0.89 8.69 -4.76
N TYR A 122 -2.21 8.86 -4.65
CA TYR A 122 -3.18 7.82 -4.38
C TYR A 122 -3.77 7.29 -5.70
N HIS A 123 -3.11 6.31 -6.29
CA HIS A 123 -3.58 5.66 -7.52
C HIS A 123 -4.51 4.47 -7.27
N MET A 124 -4.59 4.00 -6.02
CA MET A 124 -5.40 2.85 -5.64
C MET A 124 -5.85 2.94 -4.18
N CYS A 125 -6.98 2.30 -3.86
CA CYS A 125 -7.43 2.09 -2.50
C CYS A 125 -7.63 0.61 -2.20
N MET A 126 -7.39 0.22 -0.94
CA MET A 126 -7.68 -1.10 -0.41
C MET A 126 -9.09 -1.12 0.20
N VAL A 127 -9.79 -2.25 0.07
CA VAL A 127 -11.09 -2.48 0.69
C VAL A 127 -10.98 -3.69 1.60
N ILE A 128 -11.32 -3.49 2.87
CA ILE A 128 -11.38 -4.52 3.91
C ILE A 128 -12.86 -4.78 4.21
N ASP A 129 -13.37 -5.79 3.53
CA ASP A 129 -14.66 -6.40 3.82
C ASP A 129 -14.50 -7.60 4.77
N GLU A 130 -15.61 -8.27 5.08
CA GLU A 130 -15.59 -9.41 6.01
C GLU A 130 -14.71 -10.55 5.49
N GLU A 131 -14.78 -10.84 4.18
CA GLU A 131 -13.95 -11.86 3.54
C GLU A 131 -12.45 -11.54 3.67
N SER A 132 -12.05 -10.33 3.29
CA SER A 132 -10.66 -9.86 3.40
C SER A 132 -10.19 -9.89 4.86
N LEU A 133 -11.06 -9.52 5.80
CA LEU A 133 -10.74 -9.53 7.23
C LEU A 133 -10.48 -10.95 7.74
N GLN A 134 -11.34 -11.92 7.40
CA GLN A 134 -11.17 -13.32 7.80
C GLN A 134 -9.87 -13.90 7.23
N THR A 135 -9.60 -13.65 5.96
CA THR A 135 -8.37 -14.14 5.31
C THR A 135 -7.09 -13.52 5.88
N LEU A 136 -7.15 -12.27 6.35
CA LEU A 136 -6.01 -11.58 6.99
C LEU A 136 -5.83 -11.94 8.46
N LEU A 137 -6.88 -12.39 9.16
CA LEU A 137 -6.79 -12.79 10.57
C LEU A 137 -5.83 -13.97 10.78
N ASP A 138 -5.88 -14.93 9.87
CA ASP A 138 -5.01 -16.12 9.87
C ASP A 138 -3.67 -15.89 9.15
N ALA A 139 -3.34 -14.63 8.84
CA ALA A 139 -2.07 -14.32 8.23
C ALA A 139 -0.94 -14.30 9.27
N PRO A 140 0.17 -15.02 9.04
CA PRO A 140 1.37 -14.89 9.83
C PRO A 140 1.90 -13.47 9.69
N SER A 141 2.65 -13.00 10.67
CA SER A 141 3.45 -11.80 10.48
C SER A 141 4.51 -12.03 9.39
N PRO A 142 5.02 -10.96 8.75
CA PRO A 142 6.10 -11.08 7.76
C PRO A 142 7.35 -11.80 8.30
N GLN A 143 7.59 -11.72 9.62
CA GLN A 143 8.72 -12.36 10.29
C GLN A 143 8.55 -13.89 10.43
N GLU A 144 7.32 -14.37 10.48
CA GLU A 144 7.00 -15.81 10.59
C GLU A 144 6.98 -16.50 9.21
N ARG A 145 6.78 -15.75 8.12
CA ARG A 145 6.77 -16.30 6.75
C ARG A 145 8.09 -16.92 6.30
N SER A 146 9.22 -16.57 6.92
CA SER A 146 10.53 -17.12 6.55
C SER A 146 10.75 -18.57 7.00
N ALA A 147 9.87 -19.14 7.81
CA ALA A 147 10.12 -20.43 8.48
C ALA A 147 9.59 -21.66 7.75
N GLU A 148 8.51 -21.60 6.96
CA GLU A 148 7.90 -22.84 6.43
C GLU A 148 7.19 -22.68 5.08
N LYS A 149 7.46 -23.61 4.16
CA LYS A 149 6.75 -23.84 2.89
C LYS A 149 5.34 -24.41 3.15
N VAL A 150 4.49 -23.71 3.89
CA VAL A 150 3.07 -24.05 3.95
C VAL A 150 2.40 -23.47 2.70
N ILE A 151 1.55 -24.27 2.07
CA ILE A 151 0.64 -23.81 1.01
C ILE A 151 -0.19 -22.69 1.64
N ASP A 152 0.21 -21.45 1.38
CA ASP A 152 -0.41 -20.28 1.98
C ASP A 152 -1.84 -20.20 1.46
N PRO A 153 -2.88 -20.26 2.32
CA PRO A 153 -4.24 -20.05 1.84
C PRO A 153 -4.27 -18.73 1.10
N MET A 154 -4.87 -18.70 -0.09
CA MET A 154 -4.88 -17.54 -0.99
C MET A 154 -5.35 -16.30 -0.21
N ARG A 155 -4.42 -15.40 0.10
CA ARG A 155 -4.73 -14.17 0.83
C ARG A 155 -4.89 -13.01 -0.12
N TYR A 156 -6.04 -12.34 -0.07
CA TYR A 156 -6.27 -11.17 -0.90
C TYR A 156 -6.92 -10.05 -0.10
N VAL A 157 -6.54 -8.85 -0.51
CA VAL A 157 -7.24 -7.61 -0.21
C VAL A 157 -7.80 -7.12 -1.53
N LYS A 158 -9.04 -6.64 -1.52
CA LYS A 158 -9.64 -6.04 -2.70
C LYS A 158 -8.99 -4.69 -2.95
N VAL A 159 -8.43 -4.50 -4.13
CA VAL A 159 -7.79 -3.24 -4.53
C VAL A 159 -8.64 -2.62 -5.63
N ILE A 160 -8.93 -1.33 -5.51
CA ILE A 160 -9.64 -0.54 -6.50
C ILE A 160 -8.68 0.51 -7.04
N PRO A 161 -8.30 0.44 -8.33
CA PRO A 161 -7.51 1.49 -8.95
C PRO A 161 -8.38 2.72 -9.24
N LEU A 162 -7.76 3.91 -9.26
CA LEU A 162 -8.42 5.19 -9.51
C LEU A 162 -8.96 5.25 -10.95
N VAL A 163 -8.11 4.88 -11.90
CA VAL A 163 -8.42 4.68 -13.32
C VAL A 163 -8.54 3.16 -13.53
N PRO A 164 -9.60 2.64 -14.16
CA PRO A 164 -9.62 1.22 -14.53
C PRO A 164 -8.44 0.99 -15.48
N ASP A 165 -7.74 -0.12 -15.36
CA ASP A 165 -6.73 -0.51 -16.35
C ASP A 165 -7.42 -0.47 -17.73
N SER A 166 -7.14 0.58 -18.50
CA SER A 166 -7.40 0.55 -19.92
C SER A 166 -6.33 -0.37 -20.46
N ASP A 167 -6.73 -1.56 -20.91
CA ASP A 167 -5.87 -2.50 -21.64
C ASP A 167 -5.20 -1.84 -22.88
N ASP A 168 -5.58 -0.60 -23.20
CA ASP A 168 -5.10 0.21 -24.32
C ASP A 168 -3.66 0.74 -24.20
N GLU A 169 -2.98 0.65 -23.05
CA GLU A 169 -1.58 1.16 -22.94
C GLU A 169 -0.52 0.13 -23.40
N PHE A 170 -0.89 -1.14 -23.61
CA PHE A 170 0.04 -2.13 -24.16
C PHE A 170 0.12 -2.15 -25.69
N ASP A 171 -0.80 -1.48 -26.40
CA ASP A 171 -0.80 -1.43 -27.88
C ASP A 171 0.13 -0.36 -28.47
N GLY A 172 0.73 0.50 -27.65
CA GLY A 172 1.61 1.58 -28.10
C GLY A 172 3.07 1.20 -28.36
N PHE A 173 3.52 -0.01 -27.98
CA PHE A 173 4.93 -0.42 -28.09
C PHE A 173 5.25 -1.34 -29.28
N MET A 174 4.26 -1.69 -30.10
CA MET A 174 4.42 -2.52 -31.31
C MET A 174 3.64 -1.92 -32.49
N GLY A 175 4.06 -0.76 -32.99
CA GLY A 175 3.45 -0.22 -34.21
C GLY A 175 4.08 1.08 -34.69
N GLY A 176 5.03 0.98 -35.63
CA GLY A 176 5.61 2.10 -36.37
C GLY A 176 6.99 1.81 -36.92
#